data_AF-A0A2A2G5Z8-F1
#
_entry.id   AF-A0A2A2G5Z8-F1
#
_cell.length_a   1.000
_cell.length_b   1.000
_cell.length_c   1.000
_cell.angle_alpha   90.00
_cell.angle_beta   90.00
_cell.angle_gamma   90.00
#
_symmetry.space_group_name_H-M   'P 1'
#
loop_
_entity.id
_entity.type
_entity.pdbx_description
1 polymer ?
#
loop_
_entity_poly.entity_id
_entity_poly.type
_entity_poly.pdbx_seq_one_letter_code
_entity_poly.pdbx_strand_id
1 'polypeptide(L)'
;MTDKPERPASLQRRRPRPAPDEHIDPVDYTLPAPATTPQPVATVVSSPPVQAAPAAEPTAAAPKRGRGRPRREPTIQLGVRVAQDVSDLIEELTEHDGTARAVTENAVRAYAQQLNR
;
A
#
# COMPACT_ATOMS: atom_id res chain seq x y z
N MET A 1 -6.53 49.25 -25.72
CA MET A 1 -5.33 48.73 -25.02
C MET A 1 -5.77 48.45 -23.60
N THR A 2 -5.77 47.19 -23.18
CA THR A 2 -6.25 46.79 -21.84
C THR A 2 -5.03 46.46 -21.00
N ASP A 3 -4.61 47.39 -20.15
CA ASP A 3 -3.57 47.16 -19.16
C ASP A 3 -4.05 46.13 -18.14
N LYS A 4 -3.40 44.97 -18.12
CA LYS A 4 -3.59 43.96 -17.07
C LYS A 4 -2.76 44.40 -15.86
N PRO A 5 -3.29 44.35 -14.63
CA PRO A 5 -2.56 44.79 -13.45
C PRO A 5 -1.28 43.96 -13.28
N GLU A 6 -0.16 44.67 -13.16
CA GLU A 6 1.17 44.13 -12.95
C GLU A 6 1.19 43.36 -11.62
N ARG A 7 1.59 42.08 -11.68
CA ARG A 7 1.55 41.16 -10.55
C ARG A 7 2.47 41.69 -9.44
N PRO A 8 2.02 41.87 -8.18
CA PRO A 8 2.82 42.51 -7.14
C PRO A 8 4.09 41.70 -6.86
N ALA A 9 5.24 42.41 -6.81
CA ALA A 9 6.58 41.86 -6.58
C ALA A 9 6.79 41.22 -5.18
N SER A 10 5.74 41.11 -4.36
CA SER A 10 5.77 40.60 -2.99
C SER A 10 5.71 39.06 -2.89
N LEU A 11 5.55 38.33 -3.99
CA LEU A 11 5.79 36.89 -4.03
C LEU A 11 7.30 36.60 -4.05
N GLN A 12 8.00 37.03 -3.01
CA GLN A 12 9.34 36.53 -2.71
C GLN A 12 9.25 35.01 -2.75
N ARG A 13 10.00 34.43 -3.70
CA ARG A 13 10.01 33.00 -4.00
C ARG A 13 10.37 32.24 -2.72
N ARG A 14 9.36 31.78 -1.98
CA ARG A 14 9.57 30.86 -0.86
C ARG A 14 10.15 29.59 -1.47
N ARG A 15 11.41 29.33 -1.17
CA ARG A 15 12.03 28.06 -1.52
C ARG A 15 11.27 26.96 -0.76
N PRO A 16 10.97 25.82 -1.39
CA PRO A 16 10.47 24.66 -0.68
C PRO A 16 11.39 24.36 0.50
N ARG A 17 10.83 24.15 1.68
CA ARG A 17 11.59 23.64 2.83
C ARG A 17 11.58 22.12 2.75
N PRO A 18 12.75 21.47 2.90
CA PRO A 18 12.85 20.02 3.09
C PRO A 18 11.89 19.51 4.16
N ALA A 19 11.41 18.28 3.96
CA ALA A 19 10.60 17.62 4.98
C ALA A 19 11.50 17.24 6.19
N PRO A 20 10.97 17.19 7.42
CA PRO A 20 11.78 16.91 8.62
C PRO A 20 12.53 15.58 8.59
N ASP A 21 12.04 14.61 7.81
CA ASP A 21 12.54 13.26 7.68
C ASP A 21 13.39 13.03 6.42
N GLU A 22 13.65 14.05 5.62
CA GLU A 22 14.42 13.95 4.37
C GLU A 22 15.88 13.52 4.58
N HIS A 23 16.39 13.67 5.81
CA HIS A 23 17.73 13.24 6.20
C HIS A 23 17.76 11.89 6.93
N ILE A 24 16.61 11.24 7.12
CA ILE A 24 16.50 9.98 7.84
C ILE A 24 16.67 8.83 6.85
N ASP A 25 17.68 7.97 7.09
CA ASP A 25 17.85 6.74 6.33
C ASP A 25 16.63 5.82 6.56
N PRO A 26 16.10 5.15 5.53
CA PRO A 26 15.06 4.13 5.71
C PRO A 26 15.33 3.11 6.81
N VAL A 27 16.60 2.80 7.10
CA VAL A 27 17.01 1.88 8.17
C VAL A 27 16.93 2.52 9.56
N ASP A 28 17.10 3.84 9.66
CA ASP A 28 17.12 4.59 10.91
C ASP A 28 15.71 5.06 11.36
N TYR A 29 14.68 4.69 10.60
CA TYR A 29 13.29 5.02 10.92
C TYR A 29 12.81 4.23 12.15
N THR A 30 13.13 4.74 13.35
CA THR A 30 12.51 4.26 14.58
C THR A 30 11.10 4.81 14.64
N LEU A 31 10.10 3.93 14.45
CA LEU A 31 8.70 4.29 14.71
C LEU A 31 8.63 4.90 16.11
N PRO A 32 8.21 6.17 16.25
CA PRO A 32 8.01 6.73 17.57
C PRO A 32 7.02 5.83 18.28
N ALA A 33 7.43 5.31 19.45
CA ALA A 33 6.52 4.67 20.39
C ALA A 33 5.29 5.59 20.53
N PRO A 34 4.06 5.05 20.58
CA PRO A 34 2.86 5.86 20.60
C PRO A 34 3.00 6.92 21.70
N ALA A 35 3.14 8.18 21.27
CA ALA A 35 3.28 9.30 22.16
C ALA A 35 2.00 9.34 23.00
N THR A 36 2.13 8.93 24.26
CA THR A 36 1.15 9.25 25.27
C THR A 36 1.14 10.76 25.32
N THR A 37 0.03 11.37 24.93
CA THR A 37 -0.25 12.79 25.17
C THR A 37 0.16 13.14 26.60
N PRO A 38 0.87 14.24 26.86
CA PRO A 38 1.09 14.67 28.23
C PRO A 38 -0.25 15.09 28.83
N GLN A 39 -0.87 14.17 29.57
CA GLN A 39 -1.97 14.48 30.48
C GLN A 39 -1.40 15.16 31.73
N PRO A 40 -2.03 16.23 32.23
CA PRO A 40 -1.61 16.88 33.46
C PRO A 40 -1.86 15.95 34.66
N VAL A 41 -0.90 16.00 35.58
CA VAL A 41 -0.77 15.26 36.84
C VAL A 41 -2.05 15.21 37.69
N ALA A 42 -2.44 14.00 38.11
CA ALA A 42 -3.19 13.77 39.34
C ALA A 42 -2.69 12.48 40.01
N THR A 43 -2.08 12.65 41.19
CA THR A 43 -1.55 11.65 42.11
C THR A 43 -2.65 10.86 42.83
N VAL A 44 -2.61 9.52 42.78
CA VAL A 44 -3.20 8.59 43.78
C VAL A 44 -2.53 7.20 43.61
N VAL A 45 -1.53 6.85 44.43
CA VAL A 45 -1.56 6.02 45.67
C VAL A 45 -1.84 4.50 45.48
N SER A 46 -0.77 3.70 45.64
CA SER A 46 -0.59 2.39 46.32
C SER A 46 -1.31 1.07 45.90
N SER A 47 -0.54 0.17 45.25
CA SER A 47 -0.31 -1.30 45.53
C SER A 47 -1.46 -2.36 45.38
N PRO A 48 -1.21 -3.71 45.33
CA PRO A 48 -0.93 -4.56 44.14
C PRO A 48 -1.88 -5.82 44.03
N PRO A 49 -1.44 -6.97 43.46
CA PRO A 49 -1.83 -7.55 42.16
C PRO A 49 -3.00 -8.59 42.20
N VAL A 50 -3.72 -8.80 41.09
CA VAL A 50 -4.69 -9.89 40.97
C VAL A 50 -4.63 -10.61 39.63
N GLN A 51 -4.10 -11.84 39.72
CA GLN A 51 -4.49 -13.11 39.11
C GLN A 51 -4.50 -13.33 37.59
N ALA A 52 -3.97 -14.52 37.30
CA ALA A 52 -3.80 -15.21 36.04
C ALA A 52 -5.11 -15.60 35.32
N ALA A 53 -5.03 -15.51 33.98
CA ALA A 53 -5.52 -16.47 32.96
C ALA A 53 -7.03 -16.82 32.91
N PRO A 54 -7.62 -17.19 31.74
CA PRO A 54 -6.96 -17.88 30.62
C PRO A 54 -7.30 -17.38 29.20
N ALA A 55 -6.58 -17.98 28.26
CA ALA A 55 -6.73 -17.85 26.82
C ALA A 55 -8.20 -17.95 26.36
N ALA A 56 -8.64 -16.96 25.59
CA ALA A 56 -9.85 -17.03 24.79
C ALA A 56 -9.44 -17.26 23.33
N GLU A 57 -9.89 -18.40 22.79
CA GLU A 57 -9.83 -18.79 21.38
C GLU A 57 -10.35 -17.69 20.44
N PRO A 58 -9.90 -17.66 19.17
CA PRO A 58 -10.32 -16.63 18.23
C PRO A 58 -11.79 -16.82 17.90
N THR A 59 -12.62 -15.87 18.35
CA THR A 59 -14.00 -15.75 17.89
C THR A 59 -14.00 -15.56 16.38
N ALA A 60 -14.46 -16.59 15.65
CA ALA A 60 -14.69 -16.56 14.22
C ALA A 60 -15.65 -15.40 13.89
N ALA A 61 -15.10 -14.32 13.33
CA ALA A 61 -15.87 -13.20 12.86
C ALA A 61 -16.71 -13.64 11.65
N ALA A 62 -18.03 -13.73 11.82
CA ALA A 62 -18.97 -13.95 10.74
C ALA A 62 -18.79 -12.88 9.63
N PRO A 63 -18.82 -13.25 8.34
CA PRO A 63 -18.65 -12.28 7.27
C PRO A 63 -19.89 -11.39 7.20
N LYS A 64 -19.74 -10.14 7.64
CA LYS A 64 -20.72 -9.09 7.39
C LYS A 64 -20.84 -8.93 5.88
N ARG A 65 -21.93 -9.44 5.29
CA ARG A 65 -22.32 -9.19 3.89
C ARG A 65 -22.59 -7.69 3.73
N GLY A 66 -21.53 -6.94 3.45
CA GLY A 66 -21.59 -5.53 3.13
C GLY A 66 -22.27 -5.33 1.78
N ARG A 67 -23.34 -4.55 1.78
CA ARG A 67 -23.99 -4.03 0.56
C ARG A 67 -22.95 -3.41 -0.37
N GLY A 68 -22.91 -3.87 -1.61
CA GLY A 68 -22.56 -3.06 -2.77
C GLY A 68 -21.11 -2.59 -2.91
N ARG A 69 -20.13 -3.12 -2.16
CA ARG A 69 -18.73 -2.81 -2.47
C ARG A 69 -18.34 -3.53 -3.76
N PRO A 70 -17.79 -2.84 -4.78
CA PRO A 70 -17.30 -3.52 -5.97
C PRO A 70 -16.34 -4.62 -5.53
N ARG A 71 -16.63 -5.86 -5.94
CA ARG A 71 -15.85 -7.04 -5.60
C ARG A 71 -14.45 -6.81 -6.12
N ARG A 72 -13.49 -6.61 -5.21
CA ARG A 72 -12.08 -6.51 -5.60
C ARG A 72 -11.68 -7.82 -6.25
N GLU A 73 -11.09 -7.75 -7.43
CA GLU A 73 -10.51 -8.92 -8.07
C GLU A 73 -9.40 -9.50 -7.18
N PRO A 74 -9.39 -10.82 -6.95
CA PRO A 74 -8.30 -11.45 -6.22
C PRO A 74 -7.00 -11.26 -7.03
N THR A 75 -6.02 -10.59 -6.45
CA THR A 75 -4.71 -10.37 -7.07
C THR A 75 -3.69 -11.30 -6.41
N ILE A 76 -3.00 -12.09 -7.22
CA ILE A 76 -1.93 -12.99 -6.78
C ILE A 76 -0.64 -12.51 -7.44
N GLN A 77 0.39 -12.22 -6.64
CA GLN A 77 1.72 -11.89 -7.17
C GLN A 77 2.45 -13.18 -7.54
N LEU A 78 2.98 -13.24 -8.76
CA LEU A 78 3.70 -14.41 -9.26
C LEU A 78 5.20 -14.08 -9.29
N GLY A 79 5.97 -14.63 -8.35
CA GLY A 79 7.43 -14.52 -8.30
C GLY A 79 8.11 -15.67 -9.02
N VAL A 80 7.95 -15.76 -10.34
CA VAL A 80 8.42 -16.91 -11.15
C VAL A 80 9.59 -16.50 -12.03
N ARG A 81 10.52 -17.43 -12.26
CA ARG A 81 11.58 -17.30 -13.26
C ARG A 81 11.16 -18.04 -14.52
N VAL A 82 11.45 -17.43 -15.67
CA VAL A 82 11.18 -18.00 -16.99
C VAL A 82 12.48 -18.08 -17.78
N ALA A 83 12.47 -18.87 -18.86
CA ALA A 83 13.57 -18.91 -19.81
C ALA A 83 13.63 -17.61 -20.63
N GLN A 84 14.80 -17.29 -21.19
CA GLN A 84 15.05 -16.03 -21.91
C GLN A 84 14.18 -15.89 -23.17
N ASP A 85 14.04 -16.98 -23.93
CA ASP A 85 13.16 -17.04 -25.10
C ASP A 85 11.70 -16.71 -24.75
N VAL A 86 11.24 -17.17 -23.59
CA VAL A 86 9.89 -16.85 -23.09
C VAL A 86 9.77 -15.39 -22.66
N SER A 87 10.81 -14.80 -22.04
CA SER A 87 10.77 -13.37 -21.71
C SER A 87 10.75 -12.50 -22.96
N ASP A 88 11.54 -12.84 -23.97
CA ASP A 88 11.61 -12.11 -25.23
C ASP A 88 10.26 -12.20 -25.97
N LEU A 89 9.63 -13.38 -25.96
CA LEU A 89 8.30 -13.59 -26.52
C LEU A 89 7.23 -12.76 -25.79
N ILE A 90 7.30 -12.67 -24.45
CA ILE A 90 6.37 -11.82 -23.69
C ILE A 90 6.56 -10.36 -24.10
N GLU A 91 7.79 -9.89 -24.25
CA GLU A 91 8.09 -8.52 -24.67
C GLU A 91 7.52 -8.22 -26.06
N GLU A 92 7.79 -9.08 -27.05
CA GLU A 92 7.22 -8.98 -28.41
C GLU A 92 5.68 -8.94 -28.38
N LEU A 93 5.05 -9.84 -27.63
CA LEU A 93 3.60 -9.87 -27.51
C LEU A 93 3.03 -8.63 -26.80
N THR A 94 3.78 -8.00 -25.89
CA THR A 94 3.34 -6.77 -25.26
C THR A 94 3.33 -5.56 -26.18
N GLU A 95 4.16 -5.55 -27.23
CA GLU A 95 4.11 -4.50 -28.25
C GLU A 95 2.79 -4.53 -29.04
N HIS A 96 2.15 -5.69 -29.13
CA HIS A 96 0.93 -5.92 -29.90
C HIS A 96 -0.35 -5.97 -29.06
N ASP A 97 -0.36 -6.77 -27.98
CA ASP A 97 -1.56 -7.14 -27.21
C ASP A 97 -1.67 -6.43 -25.84
N GLY A 98 -0.79 -5.47 -25.57
CA GLY A 98 -0.88 -4.60 -24.39
C GLY A 98 0.05 -5.01 -23.25
N THR A 99 -0.47 -5.17 -22.03
CA THR A 99 0.40 -5.38 -20.85
C THR A 99 0.86 -6.84 -20.70
N ALA A 100 2.04 -7.06 -20.13
CA ALA A 100 2.55 -8.41 -19.83
C ALA A 100 1.56 -9.26 -19.00
N ARG A 101 0.79 -8.59 -18.13
CA ARG A 101 -0.32 -9.20 -17.39
C ARG A 101 -1.38 -9.78 -18.33
N ALA A 102 -1.82 -9.02 -19.33
CA ALA A 102 -2.86 -9.46 -20.27
C ALA A 102 -2.38 -10.64 -21.12
N VAL A 103 -1.14 -10.58 -21.63
CA VAL A 103 -0.49 -11.68 -22.36
C VAL A 103 -0.47 -12.95 -21.52
N THR A 104 -0.03 -12.84 -20.26
CA THR A 104 0.04 -13.99 -19.34
C THR A 104 -1.34 -14.55 -19.03
N GLU A 105 -2.33 -13.71 -18.72
CA GLU A 105 -3.70 -14.16 -18.44
C GLU A 105 -4.34 -14.86 -19.65
N ASN A 106 -4.13 -14.33 -20.86
CA ASN A 106 -4.65 -14.92 -22.09
C ASN A 106 -3.99 -16.27 -22.39
N ALA A 107 -2.67 -16.38 -22.22
CA ALA A 107 -1.94 -17.64 -22.39
C ALA A 107 -2.46 -18.71 -21.42
N VAL A 108 -2.66 -18.36 -20.15
CA VAL A 108 -3.23 -19.29 -19.15
C VAL A 108 -4.65 -19.73 -19.52
N ARG A 109 -5.50 -18.82 -19.99
CA ARG A 109 -6.86 -19.17 -20.47
C ARG A 109 -6.81 -20.09 -21.68
N ALA A 110 -5.94 -19.81 -22.66
CA ALA A 110 -5.79 -20.63 -23.86
C ALA A 110 -5.29 -22.05 -23.52
N TYR A 111 -4.31 -22.17 -22.63
CA TYR A 111 -3.82 -23.46 -22.15
C TYR A 111 -4.91 -24.26 -21.43
N ALA A 112 -5.70 -23.61 -20.58
CA ALA A 112 -6.84 -24.26 -19.92
C ALA A 112 -7.91 -24.74 -20.91
N GLN A 113 -8.14 -24.02 -22.01
CA GLN A 113 -9.06 -24.46 -23.07
C GLN A 113 -8.53 -25.67 -23.84
N GLN A 114 -7.21 -25.74 -24.08
CA GLN A 114 -6.58 -26.90 -24.74
C GLN A 114 -6.70 -28.18 -23.90
N LEU A 115 -6.58 -28.06 -22.57
CA LEU A 115 -6.73 -29.20 -21.66
C LEU A 115 -8.16 -29.74 -21.55
N ASN A 116 -9.16 -28.90 -21.84
CA ASN A 116 -10.58 -29.27 -21.76
C ASN A 116 -11.16 -29.72 -23.13
N ARG A 117 -10.32 -29.89 -24.15
CA ARG A 117 -10.67 -30.50 -25.43
C ARG A 117 -10.29 -31.97 -25.46
#